data_AF-A0A2P6NCU3-F1
#
_entry.id   AF-A0A2P6NCU3-F1
#
_cell.length_a   1.000
_cell.length_b   1.000
_cell.length_c   1.000
_cell.angle_alpha   90.00
_cell.angle_beta   90.00
_cell.angle_gamma   90.00
#
_symmetry.space_group_name_H-M   'P 1'
#
loop_
_entity.id
_entity.type
_entity.pdbx_description
1 polymer ?
#
loop_
_entity_poly.entity_id
_entity_poly.type
_entity_poly.pdbx_seq_one_letter_code
_entity_poly.pdbx_strand_id
1 'polypeptide(L)'
;MVSSSSPFIKVQKNKAYFKRFQVKYRRRRSGKTDYQARKALVAQDKNKYNSPRYRLVVRFTNSDVICQVVSAKIVGDVVHVAAYSHELPRYGAPGGLTNYSAAYATGLLAARRTLTKFNLADKYKGNETINGEDYNVEEMDDGPRPFYAVLDIGLKRTTTGAKVFAALKGATDGGLNIPHTEKRFVGYDNEAKKLDAEVLKKHIFGGHVADYMKSLKEEDPERFQRQFSSYIKAGVKAEDIEGRWGKTFAAIRANPAAVKSTKGKPADIKHAKQVRLTYAQRKERVAAKLAEIKAKRSEERDKPLPLALYVFSKSSATAERVINKTRSGAAVHKDVIVQFLNPKLPFGGVGESGLGAYHGRQTFETFVHRKPVIKSTKYNSLDIKLRCPPYNDKSESFTSSI
;
A
#
# COMPACT_ATOMS: atom_id res chain seq x y z
N MET A 1 -15.33 10.41 -22.35
CA MET A 1 -13.88 10.17 -22.51
C MET A 1 -13.27 11.49 -22.96
N VAL A 2 -12.70 12.26 -22.02
CA VAL A 2 -12.01 13.51 -22.34
C VAL A 2 -10.55 13.14 -22.61
N SER A 3 -10.18 13.05 -23.89
CA SER A 3 -8.77 12.97 -24.28
C SER A 3 -8.15 14.35 -24.16
N SER A 4 -7.78 14.74 -22.95
CA SER A 4 -6.80 15.80 -22.74
C SER A 4 -5.42 15.25 -23.10
N SER A 5 -5.19 14.94 -24.37
CA SER A 5 -3.85 14.67 -24.89
C SER A 5 -3.13 16.01 -24.94
N SER A 6 -2.42 16.34 -23.86
CA SER A 6 -1.38 17.36 -23.94
C SER A 6 -0.46 16.97 -25.12
N PRO A 7 -0.28 17.83 -26.13
CA PRO A 7 0.40 17.48 -27.37
C PRO A 7 1.89 17.12 -27.18
N PHE A 8 2.41 17.29 -25.97
CA PHE A 8 3.82 17.08 -25.63
C PHE A 8 4.09 15.82 -24.80
N ILE A 9 3.06 15.07 -24.35
CA ILE A 9 3.25 13.89 -23.47
C ILE A 9 2.58 12.66 -24.08
N LYS A 10 3.40 11.68 -24.49
CA LYS A 10 2.92 10.38 -24.98
C LYS A 10 2.46 9.51 -23.80
N VAL A 11 1.18 9.16 -23.78
CA VAL A 11 0.61 8.26 -22.75
C VAL A 11 1.07 6.82 -22.99
N GLN A 12 1.96 6.32 -22.13
CA GLN A 12 2.46 4.94 -22.21
C GLN A 12 1.47 3.90 -21.68
N LYS A 13 0.77 4.20 -20.57
CA LYS A 13 -0.28 3.33 -19.99
C LYS A 13 -1.61 3.54 -20.72
N ASN A 14 -1.62 3.22 -22.00
CA ASN A 14 -2.79 3.36 -22.87
C ASN A 14 -3.70 2.11 -22.86
N LYS A 15 -4.80 2.16 -23.61
CA LYS A 15 -5.74 1.02 -23.73
C LYS A 15 -5.04 -0.25 -24.25
N ALA A 16 -4.09 -0.12 -25.18
CA ALA A 16 -3.33 -1.24 -25.73
C ALA A 16 -2.44 -1.90 -24.66
N TYR A 17 -1.78 -1.11 -23.81
CA TYR A 17 -1.00 -1.57 -22.68
C TYR A 17 -1.84 -2.44 -21.74
N PHE A 18 -2.99 -1.94 -21.28
CA PHE A 18 -3.83 -2.69 -20.33
C PHE A 18 -4.45 -3.96 -20.93
N LYS A 19 -4.73 -3.99 -22.23
CA LYS A 19 -5.20 -5.20 -22.92
C LYS A 19 -4.15 -6.33 -22.92
N ARG A 20 -2.86 -5.99 -22.94
CA ARG A 20 -1.74 -6.95 -22.96
C ARG A 20 -1.06 -7.13 -21.61
N PHE A 21 -1.48 -6.39 -20.59
CA PHE A 21 -0.83 -6.39 -19.29
C PHE A 21 -1.12 -7.68 -18.53
N GLN A 22 -0.13 -8.57 -18.46
CA GLN A 22 -0.23 -9.80 -17.68
C GLN A 22 0.06 -9.53 -16.20
N VAL A 23 -0.97 -9.66 -15.37
CA VAL A 23 -0.83 -9.50 -13.92
C VAL A 23 -0.03 -10.66 -13.33
N LYS A 24 0.95 -10.35 -12.47
CA LYS A 24 1.61 -11.37 -11.64
C LYS A 24 0.62 -11.97 -10.63
N TYR A 25 0.96 -13.13 -10.07
CA TYR A 25 0.14 -13.79 -9.04
C TYR A 25 -0.22 -12.85 -7.88
N ARG A 26 -1.43 -13.02 -7.32
CA ARG A 26 -1.98 -12.14 -6.28
C ARG A 26 -1.01 -11.91 -5.12
N ARG A 27 -0.38 -12.96 -4.59
CA ARG A 27 0.56 -12.86 -3.46
C ARG A 27 1.90 -12.23 -3.84
N ARG A 28 2.30 -12.31 -5.11
CA ARG A 28 3.49 -11.62 -5.64
C ARG A 28 3.23 -10.12 -5.78
N ARG A 29 2.05 -9.74 -6.27
CA ARG A 29 1.60 -8.33 -6.35
C ARG A 29 1.47 -7.68 -4.98
N SER A 30 1.03 -8.43 -3.97
CA SER A 30 1.00 -7.94 -2.59
C SER A 30 2.35 -7.99 -1.88
N GLY A 31 3.43 -8.44 -2.54
CA GLY A 31 4.76 -8.54 -1.93
C GLY A 31 4.87 -9.49 -0.73
N LYS A 32 4.10 -10.58 -0.70
CA LYS A 32 4.03 -11.51 0.47
C LYS A 32 4.68 -12.86 0.23
N THR A 33 4.97 -13.22 -1.02
CA THR A 33 5.46 -14.55 -1.35
C THR A 33 6.42 -14.50 -2.52
N ASP A 34 7.59 -15.07 -2.30
CA ASP A 34 8.47 -15.51 -3.36
C ASP A 34 8.04 -16.91 -3.82
N TYR A 35 7.61 -17.01 -5.07
CA TYR A 35 7.16 -18.27 -5.66
C TYR A 35 8.31 -19.18 -6.09
N GLN A 36 9.51 -18.63 -6.32
CA GLN A 36 10.68 -19.42 -6.66
C GLN A 36 11.12 -20.24 -5.44
N ALA A 37 11.33 -19.58 -4.30
CA ALA A 37 11.59 -20.26 -3.03
C ALA A 37 10.45 -21.21 -2.64
N ARG A 38 9.18 -20.78 -2.77
CA ARG A 38 8.03 -21.63 -2.42
C ARG A 38 7.96 -22.91 -3.25
N LYS A 39 8.29 -22.87 -4.54
CA LYS A 39 8.30 -24.06 -5.40
C LYS A 39 9.23 -25.14 -4.83
N ALA A 40 10.45 -24.75 -4.46
CA ALA A 40 11.44 -25.67 -3.89
C ALA A 40 11.06 -26.18 -2.49
N LEU A 41 10.40 -25.36 -1.67
CA LEU A 41 9.97 -25.73 -0.32
C LEU A 41 8.73 -26.64 -0.29
N VAL A 42 7.85 -26.53 -1.28
CA VAL A 42 6.57 -27.27 -1.33
C VAL A 42 6.66 -28.56 -2.13
N ALA A 43 7.45 -28.56 -3.21
CA ALA A 43 7.57 -29.74 -4.06
C ALA A 43 8.01 -30.95 -3.23
N GLN A 44 7.27 -32.04 -3.33
CA GLN A 44 7.59 -33.32 -2.71
C GLN A 44 8.02 -34.30 -3.79
N ASP A 45 8.91 -35.22 -3.43
CA ASP A 45 9.31 -36.30 -4.34
C ASP A 45 8.09 -37.12 -4.73
N LYS A 46 7.93 -37.41 -6.02
CA LYS A 46 6.72 -38.08 -6.54
C LYS A 46 6.54 -39.49 -5.99
N ASN A 47 7.64 -40.15 -5.63
CA ASN A 47 7.64 -41.48 -5.01
C ASN A 47 7.16 -41.48 -3.54
N LYS A 48 7.03 -40.32 -2.90
CA LYS A 48 6.46 -40.18 -1.54
C LYS A 48 4.94 -39.94 -1.56
N TYR A 49 4.35 -39.85 -2.75
CA TYR A 49 2.90 -39.72 -3.00
C TYR A 49 2.24 -38.65 -2.11
N ASN A 50 1.37 -39.06 -1.18
CA ASN A 50 0.59 -38.17 -0.33
C ASN A 50 1.31 -37.70 0.93
N SER A 51 2.57 -38.11 1.14
CA SER A 51 3.34 -37.73 2.33
C SER A 51 3.56 -36.22 2.36
N PRO A 52 3.05 -35.50 3.37
CA PRO A 52 3.15 -34.05 3.40
C PRO A 52 4.60 -33.61 3.66
N ARG A 53 5.05 -32.59 2.93
CA ARG A 53 6.29 -31.89 3.26
C ARG A 53 5.99 -30.78 4.26
N TYR A 54 6.44 -30.96 5.51
CA TYR A 54 6.23 -29.99 6.57
C TYR A 54 7.24 -28.85 6.51
N ARG A 55 6.75 -27.65 6.79
CA ARG A 55 7.55 -26.42 6.82
C ARG A 55 7.32 -25.67 8.12
N LEU A 56 8.39 -25.21 8.75
CA LEU A 56 8.32 -24.25 9.84
C LEU A 56 8.31 -22.83 9.24
N VAL A 57 7.11 -22.26 9.13
CA VAL A 57 6.91 -20.90 8.64
C VAL A 57 7.15 -19.93 9.79
N VAL A 58 8.21 -19.13 9.68
CA VAL A 58 8.53 -18.08 10.65
C VAL A 58 8.29 -16.71 10.04
N ARG A 59 7.46 -15.88 10.67
CA ARG A 59 7.18 -14.51 10.20
C ARG A 59 7.26 -13.52 11.36
N PHE A 60 7.79 -12.35 11.07
CA PHE A 60 7.83 -11.23 12.00
C PHE A 60 6.89 -10.14 11.48
N THR A 61 5.98 -9.73 12.34
CA THR A 61 5.26 -8.46 12.21
C THR A 61 6.02 -7.38 13.00
N ASN A 62 5.45 -6.20 13.16
CA ASN A 62 6.10 -5.14 13.94
C ASN A 62 6.17 -5.48 15.44
N SER A 63 5.17 -6.19 15.96
CA SER A 63 5.00 -6.44 17.40
C SER A 63 4.77 -7.92 17.76
N ASP A 64 4.79 -8.82 16.78
CA ASP A 64 4.53 -10.24 17.00
C ASP A 64 5.41 -11.14 16.12
N VAL A 65 5.86 -12.27 16.69
CA VAL A 65 6.51 -13.38 16.01
C VAL A 65 5.51 -14.50 15.81
N ILE A 66 5.45 -15.03 14.60
CA ILE A 66 4.53 -16.09 14.19
C ILE A 66 5.36 -17.30 13.79
N CYS A 67 5.17 -18.42 14.48
CA CYS A 67 5.77 -19.71 14.13
C CYS A 67 4.66 -20.72 13.85
N GLN A 68 4.64 -21.31 12.66
CA GLN A 68 3.61 -22.26 12.24
C GLN A 68 4.23 -23.47 11.55
N VAL A 69 3.73 -24.67 11.87
CA VAL A 69 4.07 -25.89 11.13
C VAL A 69 2.99 -26.14 10.10
N VAL A 70 3.38 -26.11 8.82
CA VAL A 70 2.45 -26.03 7.68
C VAL A 70 2.81 -27.06 6.61
N SER A 71 1.80 -27.76 6.07
CA SER A 71 1.93 -28.55 4.85
C SER A 71 1.08 -27.97 3.72
N ALA A 72 1.43 -28.26 2.46
CA ALA A 72 0.69 -27.77 1.30
C ALA A 72 -0.37 -28.79 0.84
N LYS A 73 -1.54 -28.30 0.45
CA LYS A 73 -2.54 -29.04 -0.34
C LYS A 73 -2.97 -28.19 -1.54
N ILE A 74 -3.64 -28.80 -2.51
CA ILE A 74 -4.12 -28.13 -3.74
C ILE A 74 -5.07 -26.97 -3.41
N VAL A 75 -6.01 -27.18 -2.48
CA VAL A 75 -6.97 -26.16 -2.05
C VAL A 75 -6.28 -25.01 -1.31
N GLY A 76 -5.25 -25.31 -0.53
CA GLY A 76 -4.52 -24.35 0.28
C GLY A 76 -3.57 -25.01 1.26
N ASP A 77 -2.74 -24.20 1.91
CA ASP A 77 -1.85 -24.65 2.97
C ASP A 77 -2.67 -25.03 4.22
N VAL A 78 -2.33 -26.17 4.84
CA VAL A 78 -2.93 -26.64 6.09
C VAL A 78 -1.97 -26.34 7.23
N VAL A 79 -2.45 -25.59 8.22
CA VAL A 79 -1.69 -25.29 9.45
C VAL A 79 -1.94 -26.40 10.46
N HIS A 80 -0.88 -27.09 10.87
CA HIS A 80 -0.98 -28.16 11.87
C HIS A 80 -0.89 -27.59 13.29
N VAL A 81 0.04 -26.68 13.51
CA VAL A 81 0.29 -26.02 14.79
C VAL A 81 0.66 -24.57 14.52
N ALA A 82 0.22 -23.69 15.42
CA ALA A 82 0.62 -22.30 15.45
C ALA A 82 1.06 -21.93 16.88
N ALA A 83 2.07 -21.09 16.97
CA ALA A 83 2.50 -20.42 18.19
C ALA A 83 2.83 -18.96 17.87
N TYR A 84 2.42 -18.08 18.77
CA TYR A 84 2.61 -16.64 18.61
C TYR A 84 3.34 -16.04 19.82
N SER A 85 4.08 -14.96 19.61
CA SER A 85 4.81 -14.31 20.70
C SER A 85 3.88 -13.61 21.68
N HIS A 86 2.69 -13.17 21.26
CA HIS A 86 1.68 -12.63 22.16
C HIS A 86 1.11 -13.64 23.17
N GLU A 87 1.42 -14.94 23.04
CA GLU A 87 1.10 -15.96 24.04
C GLU A 87 2.16 -16.08 25.14
N LEU A 88 3.38 -15.58 24.90
CA LEU A 88 4.51 -15.68 25.82
C LEU A 88 4.30 -15.04 27.20
N PRO A 89 3.52 -13.93 27.36
CA PRO A 89 3.21 -13.40 28.68
C PRO A 89 2.56 -14.43 29.62
N ARG A 90 1.80 -15.41 29.09
CA ARG A 90 1.21 -16.51 29.89
C ARG A 90 2.27 -17.39 30.54
N TYR A 91 3.45 -17.49 29.92
CA TYR A 91 4.57 -18.28 30.40
C TYR A 91 5.57 -17.45 31.23
N GLY A 92 5.28 -16.17 31.51
CA GLY A 92 6.13 -15.33 32.35
C GLY A 92 7.21 -14.54 31.62
N ALA A 93 7.08 -14.34 30.30
CA ALA A 93 8.06 -13.55 29.53
C ALA A 93 8.21 -12.11 30.08
N PRO A 94 9.44 -11.58 30.21
CA PRO A 94 9.72 -10.28 30.83
C PRO A 94 9.23 -9.06 30.02
N GLY A 95 8.86 -9.25 28.76
CA GLY A 95 8.53 -8.19 27.80
C GLY A 95 9.28 -8.36 26.49
N GLY A 96 9.10 -7.42 25.56
CA GLY A 96 9.85 -7.40 24.30
C GLY A 96 9.54 -8.58 23.37
N LEU A 97 8.27 -8.75 22.98
CA LEU A 97 7.77 -9.94 22.26
C LEU A 97 8.37 -10.18 20.86
N THR A 98 9.18 -9.28 20.33
CA THR A 98 9.84 -9.42 19.02
C THR A 98 11.36 -9.46 19.09
N ASN A 99 11.95 -9.58 20.29
CA ASN A 99 13.40 -9.72 20.45
C ASN A 99 13.89 -11.14 20.08
N TYR A 100 15.20 -11.39 20.21
CA TYR A 100 15.81 -12.68 19.87
C TYR A 100 15.27 -13.80 20.78
N SER A 101 15.19 -13.56 22.08
CA SER A 101 14.67 -14.48 23.11
C SER A 101 13.21 -14.88 22.88
N ALA A 102 12.35 -13.92 22.51
CA ALA A 102 10.95 -14.17 22.19
C ALA A 102 10.83 -15.02 20.92
N ALA A 103 11.64 -14.75 19.90
CA ALA A 103 11.67 -15.58 18.70
C ALA A 103 12.08 -17.03 19.03
N TYR A 104 13.14 -17.21 19.84
CA TYR A 104 13.53 -18.52 20.37
C TYR A 104 12.39 -19.20 21.14
N ALA A 105 11.77 -18.50 22.09
CA ALA A 105 10.65 -19.00 22.89
C ALA A 105 9.46 -19.43 22.01
N THR A 106 9.12 -18.66 20.97
CA THR A 106 8.04 -19.03 20.05
C THR A 106 8.36 -20.26 19.20
N GLY A 107 9.63 -20.43 18.81
CA GLY A 107 10.11 -21.64 18.14
C GLY A 107 9.99 -22.86 19.04
N LEU A 108 10.47 -22.75 20.28
CA LEU A 108 10.37 -23.78 21.31
C LEU A 108 8.91 -24.18 21.58
N LEU A 109 8.03 -23.19 21.72
CA LEU A 109 6.59 -23.42 21.92
C LEU A 109 5.96 -24.13 20.71
N ALA A 110 6.30 -23.74 19.48
CA ALA A 110 5.83 -24.40 18.27
C ALA A 110 6.31 -25.86 18.19
N ALA A 111 7.56 -26.12 18.56
CA ALA A 111 8.15 -27.45 18.59
C ALA A 111 7.44 -28.36 19.59
N ARG A 112 7.37 -27.96 20.88
CA ARG A 112 6.71 -28.76 21.91
C ARG A 112 5.24 -29.04 21.58
N ARG A 113 4.49 -28.03 21.08
CA ARG A 113 3.11 -28.24 20.60
C ARG A 113 3.01 -29.25 19.47
N THR A 114 3.93 -29.20 18.52
CA THR A 114 3.93 -30.11 17.37
C THR A 114 4.20 -31.54 17.84
N LEU A 115 5.23 -31.73 18.66
CA LEU A 115 5.56 -33.05 19.20
C LEU A 115 4.44 -33.60 20.09
N THR A 116 3.80 -32.78 20.94
CA THR A 116 2.63 -33.21 21.71
C THR A 116 1.47 -33.62 20.80
N LYS A 117 1.19 -32.86 19.73
CA LYS A 117 0.12 -33.18 18.78
C LYS A 117 0.35 -34.49 18.03
N PHE A 118 1.61 -34.81 17.73
CA PHE A 118 2.00 -36.04 17.02
C PHE A 118 2.45 -37.16 17.96
N ASN A 119 2.24 -37.04 19.28
CA ASN A 119 2.63 -38.04 20.29
C ASN A 119 4.13 -38.43 20.27
N LEU A 120 5.00 -37.45 20.03
CA LEU A 120 6.46 -37.58 19.99
C LEU A 120 7.17 -36.81 21.12
N ALA A 121 6.41 -36.16 22.00
CA ALA A 121 6.94 -35.24 23.00
C ALA A 121 7.85 -35.88 24.04
N ASP A 122 7.57 -37.13 24.43
CA ASP A 122 8.33 -37.87 25.43
C ASP A 122 9.59 -38.51 24.84
N LYS A 123 9.52 -38.89 23.57
CA LYS A 123 10.61 -39.50 22.79
C LYS A 123 11.68 -38.48 22.45
N TYR A 124 11.25 -37.33 21.94
CA TYR A 124 12.15 -36.25 21.52
C TYR A 124 11.97 -35.04 22.44
N LYS A 125 12.72 -35.01 23.54
CA LYS A 125 12.70 -33.90 24.50
C LYS A 125 13.46 -32.67 23.99
N GLY A 126 14.45 -32.90 23.11
CA GLY A 126 15.34 -31.86 22.60
C GLY A 126 16.46 -31.53 23.58
N ASN A 127 17.06 -30.35 23.45
CA ASN A 127 18.15 -29.91 24.32
C ASN A 127 17.61 -29.24 25.59
N GLU A 128 17.68 -29.93 26.73
CA GLU A 128 17.21 -29.42 28.02
C GLU A 128 18.15 -28.34 28.60
N THR A 129 19.46 -28.51 28.41
CA THR A 129 20.51 -27.60 28.85
C THR A 129 20.87 -26.62 27.74
N ILE A 130 20.24 -25.44 27.77
CA ILE A 130 20.42 -24.40 26.74
C ILE A 130 21.81 -23.76 26.89
N ASN A 131 22.83 -24.42 26.32
CA ASN A 131 24.23 -24.01 26.41
C ASN A 131 24.70 -23.14 25.24
N GLY A 132 23.86 -22.99 24.20
CA GLY A 132 24.20 -22.21 23.00
C GLY A 132 25.03 -22.98 21.96
N GLU A 133 25.31 -24.26 22.20
CA GLU A 133 25.96 -25.14 21.22
C GLU A 133 24.99 -25.50 20.08
N ASP A 134 25.54 -25.85 18.92
CA ASP A 134 24.72 -26.41 17.84
C ASP A 134 24.12 -27.75 18.29
N TYR A 135 22.85 -27.95 18.00
CA TYR A 135 22.12 -29.14 18.44
C TYR A 135 21.22 -29.61 17.31
N ASN A 136 21.45 -30.84 16.89
CA ASN A 136 20.63 -31.55 15.94
C ASN A 136 19.98 -32.74 16.64
N VAL A 137 18.70 -32.96 16.35
CA VAL A 137 17.96 -34.08 16.94
C VAL A 137 18.37 -35.35 16.23
N GLU A 138 19.02 -36.25 16.95
CA GLU A 138 19.42 -37.55 16.42
C GLU A 138 18.23 -38.51 16.34
N GLU A 139 18.31 -39.45 15.41
CA GLU A 139 17.32 -40.52 15.29
C GLU A 139 17.52 -41.51 16.45
N MET A 140 16.43 -42.09 16.95
CA MET A 140 16.54 -43.16 17.95
C MET A 140 16.65 -44.49 17.20
N ASP A 141 17.48 -45.40 17.70
CA ASP A 141 17.65 -46.74 17.09
C ASP A 141 16.32 -47.51 17.10
N ASP A 142 15.63 -47.53 18.25
CA ASP A 142 14.39 -48.27 18.45
C ASP A 142 13.17 -47.33 18.61
N GLY A 143 12.82 -46.60 17.54
CA GLY A 143 11.62 -45.76 17.57
C GLY A 143 11.23 -45.05 16.27
N PRO A 144 10.13 -44.28 16.31
CA PRO A 144 9.72 -43.43 15.19
C PRO A 144 10.75 -42.32 14.99
N ARG A 145 11.11 -42.03 13.74
CA ARG A 145 12.03 -40.94 13.39
C ARG A 145 11.56 -39.57 13.91
N PRO A 146 12.50 -38.63 14.16
CA PRO A 146 12.15 -37.30 14.64
C PRO A 146 11.32 -36.54 13.61
N PHE A 147 10.46 -35.63 14.10
CA PHE A 147 9.59 -34.87 13.21
C PHE A 147 10.41 -33.92 12.33
N TYR A 148 10.43 -34.21 11.04
CA TYR A 148 11.19 -33.44 10.05
C TYR A 148 10.39 -32.23 9.52
N ALA A 149 10.98 -31.05 9.57
CA ALA A 149 10.41 -29.84 8.97
C ALA A 149 11.49 -28.95 8.32
N VAL A 150 11.14 -28.28 7.22
CA VAL A 150 12.05 -27.34 6.54
C VAL A 150 11.72 -25.90 6.94
N LEU A 151 12.73 -25.07 7.23
CA LEU A 151 12.50 -23.65 7.53
C LEU A 151 11.98 -22.88 6.31
N ASP A 152 10.84 -22.20 6.46
CA ASP A 152 10.32 -21.23 5.49
C ASP A 152 10.49 -19.81 6.05
N ILE A 153 11.50 -19.11 5.54
CA ILE A 153 11.89 -17.73 5.90
C ILE A 153 11.03 -16.68 5.18
N GLY A 154 10.44 -17.05 4.04
CA GLY A 154 9.67 -16.15 3.18
C GLY A 154 10.56 -15.13 2.49
N LEU A 155 10.31 -13.84 2.77
CA LEU A 155 11.02 -12.71 2.13
C LEU A 155 12.08 -12.08 3.03
N LYS A 156 12.30 -12.62 4.23
CA LYS A 156 13.34 -12.10 5.12
C LYS A 156 14.72 -12.44 4.55
N ARG A 157 15.63 -11.47 4.63
CA ARG A 157 17.02 -11.67 4.21
C ARG A 157 17.71 -12.64 5.19
N THR A 158 18.47 -13.57 4.64
CA THR A 158 19.27 -14.55 5.38
C THR A 158 20.61 -13.93 5.79
N THR A 159 20.60 -13.06 6.80
CA THR A 159 21.83 -12.53 7.41
C THR A 159 22.17 -13.30 8.67
N THR A 160 23.45 -13.39 8.98
CA THR A 160 23.92 -13.97 10.25
C THR A 160 23.35 -13.17 11.42
N GLY A 161 22.87 -13.87 12.44
CA GLY A 161 22.22 -13.28 13.61
C GLY A 161 20.78 -12.81 13.43
N ALA A 162 20.14 -13.06 12.28
CA ALA A 162 18.74 -12.71 12.10
C ALA A 162 17.84 -13.50 13.06
N LYS A 163 16.84 -12.82 13.65
CA LYS A 163 15.88 -13.41 14.61
C LYS A 163 15.08 -14.60 14.07
N VAL A 164 14.98 -14.75 12.75
CA VAL A 164 14.37 -15.94 12.13
C VAL A 164 15.12 -17.22 12.54
N PHE A 165 16.44 -17.15 12.63
CA PHE A 165 17.28 -18.27 13.04
C PHE A 165 17.20 -18.52 14.55
N ALA A 166 16.83 -17.53 15.36
CA ALA A 166 16.51 -17.74 16.77
C ALA A 166 15.29 -18.67 16.92
N ALA A 167 14.22 -18.42 16.14
CA ALA A 167 13.04 -19.28 16.12
C ALA A 167 13.35 -20.68 15.58
N LEU A 168 14.27 -20.79 14.61
CA LEU A 168 14.80 -22.09 14.19
C LEU A 168 15.49 -22.80 15.35
N LYS A 169 16.40 -22.12 16.06
CA LYS A 169 17.18 -22.70 17.17
C LYS A 169 16.28 -23.14 18.32
N GLY A 170 15.27 -22.34 18.66
CA GLY A 170 14.27 -22.73 19.66
C GLY A 170 13.44 -23.94 19.22
N ALA A 171 13.13 -24.04 17.93
CA ALA A 171 12.39 -25.18 17.41
C ALA A 171 13.22 -26.48 17.39
N THR A 172 14.52 -26.40 17.09
CA THR A 172 15.43 -27.55 17.11
C THR A 172 15.74 -27.99 18.54
N ASP A 173 16.02 -27.05 19.45
CA ASP A 173 16.20 -27.33 20.88
C ASP A 173 14.90 -27.85 21.54
N GLY A 174 13.75 -27.63 20.91
CA GLY A 174 12.46 -28.19 21.31
C GLY A 174 12.21 -29.64 20.86
N GLY A 175 13.09 -30.20 20.02
CA GLY A 175 13.03 -31.59 19.52
C GLY A 175 12.54 -31.75 18.08
N LEU A 176 12.37 -30.67 17.30
CA LEU A 176 12.12 -30.80 15.86
C LEU A 176 13.42 -31.01 15.08
N ASN A 177 13.40 -31.94 14.13
CA ASN A 177 14.50 -32.09 13.18
C ASN A 177 14.33 -31.08 12.04
N ILE A 178 15.11 -29.99 12.09
CA ILE A 178 15.17 -28.96 11.04
C ILE A 178 16.60 -28.93 10.53
N PRO A 179 16.87 -29.30 9.27
CA PRO A 179 18.22 -29.31 8.74
C PRO A 179 18.75 -27.88 8.63
N HIS A 180 19.88 -27.61 9.28
CA HIS A 180 20.51 -26.29 9.30
C HIS A 180 22.02 -26.38 9.50
N THR A 181 22.68 -25.22 9.50
CA THR A 181 24.11 -25.07 9.82
C THR A 181 24.27 -23.90 10.77
N GLU A 182 25.33 -23.92 11.58
CA GLU A 182 25.64 -22.89 12.59
C GLU A 182 25.96 -21.49 12.02
N LYS A 183 26.28 -21.40 10.72
CA LYS A 183 26.77 -20.17 10.04
C LYS A 183 25.87 -18.94 10.15
N ARG A 184 24.58 -19.14 10.45
CA ARG A 184 23.58 -18.07 10.50
C ARG A 184 23.15 -17.69 11.92
N PHE A 185 23.67 -18.38 12.94
CA PHE A 185 23.44 -18.00 14.32
C PHE A 185 24.23 -16.76 14.72
N VAL A 186 23.80 -16.11 15.80
CA VAL A 186 24.55 -15.01 16.40
C VAL A 186 25.81 -15.59 17.03
N GLY A 187 26.94 -14.89 16.94
CA GLY A 187 28.23 -15.38 17.47
C GLY A 187 29.00 -16.25 16.49
N TYR A 188 28.50 -16.48 15.27
CA TYR A 188 29.29 -17.15 14.23
C TYR A 188 30.32 -16.18 13.65
N ASP A 189 31.59 -16.53 13.79
CA ASP A 189 32.69 -15.82 13.14
C ASP A 189 32.97 -16.44 11.76
N ASN A 190 32.96 -15.60 10.72
CA ASN A 190 33.25 -16.04 9.35
C ASN A 190 34.74 -16.30 9.12
N GLU A 191 35.62 -15.67 9.89
CA GLU A 191 37.07 -15.82 9.77
C GLU A 191 37.53 -17.10 10.45
N ALA A 192 37.21 -17.26 11.73
CA ALA A 192 37.48 -18.49 12.48
C ALA A 192 36.59 -19.68 12.05
N LYS A 193 35.52 -19.43 11.28
CA LYS A 193 34.52 -20.42 10.84
C LYS A 193 33.87 -21.21 11.99
N LYS A 194 33.82 -20.63 13.18
CA LYS A 194 33.37 -21.28 14.41
C LYS A 194 32.24 -20.46 15.06
N LEU A 195 31.28 -21.16 15.64
CA LEU A 195 30.26 -20.56 16.49
C LEU A 195 30.77 -20.36 17.91
N ASP A 196 30.65 -19.12 18.40
CA ASP A 196 30.76 -18.83 19.83
C ASP A 196 29.43 -19.14 20.53
N ALA A 197 29.41 -20.27 21.25
CA ALA A 197 28.24 -20.75 21.98
C ALA A 197 27.85 -19.81 23.14
N GLU A 198 28.81 -19.13 23.77
CA GLU A 198 28.54 -18.23 24.88
C GLU A 198 27.79 -16.99 24.40
N VAL A 199 28.21 -16.42 23.26
CA VAL A 199 27.53 -15.30 22.63
C VAL A 199 26.12 -15.69 22.19
N LEU A 200 25.92 -16.89 21.64
CA LEU A 200 24.60 -17.37 21.26
C LEU A 200 23.71 -17.55 22.50
N LYS A 201 24.22 -18.19 23.56
CA LYS A 201 23.52 -18.35 24.85
C LYS A 201 23.11 -17.00 25.42
N LYS A 202 24.01 -16.03 25.46
CA LYS A 202 23.73 -14.65 25.90
C LYS A 202 22.58 -14.02 25.11
N HIS A 203 22.49 -14.26 23.80
CA HIS A 203 21.39 -13.75 22.99
C HIS A 203 20.06 -14.48 23.24
N ILE A 204 20.09 -15.79 23.47
CA ILE A 204 18.90 -16.58 23.80
C ILE A 204 18.27 -16.08 25.11
N PHE A 205 19.07 -15.86 26.14
CA PHE A 205 18.60 -15.37 27.45
C PHE A 205 18.39 -13.85 27.53
N GLY A 206 18.65 -13.12 26.45
CA GLY A 206 18.40 -11.68 26.39
C GLY A 206 19.46 -10.81 27.05
N GLY A 207 20.67 -11.34 27.27
CA GLY A 207 21.80 -10.61 27.85
C GLY A 207 22.15 -9.34 27.07
N HIS A 208 22.12 -9.37 25.73
CA HIS A 208 22.29 -8.16 24.90
C HIS A 208 21.27 -7.05 25.19
N VAL A 209 20.04 -7.41 25.59
CA VAL A 209 19.01 -6.43 26.01
C VAL A 209 19.33 -5.92 27.40
N ALA A 210 19.78 -6.79 28.30
CA ALA A 210 20.20 -6.40 29.65
C ALA A 210 21.41 -5.46 29.62
N ASP A 211 22.41 -5.73 28.78
CA ASP A 211 23.58 -4.87 28.58
C ASP A 211 23.16 -3.49 28.08
N TYR A 212 22.29 -3.45 27.05
CA TYR A 212 21.75 -2.19 26.52
C TYR A 212 20.91 -1.44 27.55
N MET A 213 20.21 -2.16 28.42
CA MET A 213 19.44 -1.58 29.51
C MET A 213 20.35 -0.93 30.57
N LYS A 214 21.51 -1.53 30.86
CA LYS A 214 22.52 -0.97 31.77
C LYS A 214 23.19 0.27 31.17
N SER A 215 23.71 0.15 29.95
CA SER A 215 24.41 1.26 29.29
C SER A 215 23.50 2.48 29.13
N LEU A 216 22.25 2.28 28.70
CA LEU A 216 21.31 3.37 28.49
C LEU A 216 20.88 4.06 29.79
N LYS A 217 20.86 3.33 30.91
CA LYS A 217 20.54 3.89 32.22
C LYS A 217 21.65 4.83 32.72
N GLU A 218 22.91 4.55 32.37
CA GLU A 218 24.08 5.36 32.71
C GLU A 218 24.25 6.55 31.76
N GLU A 219 24.07 6.32 30.46
CA GLU A 219 24.28 7.36 29.41
C GLU A 219 23.12 8.34 29.28
N ASP A 220 21.87 7.86 29.24
CA ASP A 220 20.68 8.68 28.93
C ASP A 220 19.42 8.15 29.63
N PRO A 221 19.14 8.63 30.87
CA PRO A 221 17.97 8.22 31.64
C PRO A 221 16.63 8.52 30.95
N GLU A 222 16.53 9.57 30.13
CA GLU A 222 15.29 9.90 29.43
C GLU A 222 15.00 8.89 28.33
N ARG A 223 16.01 8.55 27.52
CA ARG A 223 15.89 7.54 26.48
C ARG A 223 15.63 6.16 27.08
N PHE A 224 16.22 5.85 28.24
CA PHE A 224 15.91 4.65 29.01
C PHE A 224 14.42 4.58 29.37
N GLN A 225 13.85 5.64 29.94
CA GLN A 225 12.43 5.69 30.30
C GLN A 225 11.52 5.50 29.09
N ARG A 226 11.86 6.10 27.93
CA ARG A 226 11.08 5.94 26.68
C ARG A 226 11.14 4.50 26.16
N GLN A 227 12.35 3.97 25.99
CA GLN A 227 12.58 2.67 25.35
C GLN A 227 12.09 1.50 26.21
N PHE A 228 12.33 1.56 27.52
CA PHE A 228 12.03 0.50 28.48
C PHE A 228 10.81 0.79 29.36
N SER A 229 9.95 1.74 28.97
CA SER A 229 8.71 2.09 29.69
C SER A 229 7.86 0.89 30.10
N SER A 230 7.74 -0.12 29.24
CA SER A 230 7.01 -1.37 29.56
C SER A 230 7.71 -2.23 30.62
N TYR A 231 9.04 -2.30 30.60
CA TYR A 231 9.84 -3.02 31.59
C TYR A 231 9.77 -2.34 32.95
N ILE A 232 9.81 -1.00 32.97
CA ILE A 232 9.64 -0.19 34.19
C ILE A 232 8.26 -0.44 34.81
N LYS A 233 7.19 -0.41 33.99
CA LYS A 233 5.82 -0.70 34.45
C LYS A 233 5.67 -2.12 35.00
N ALA A 234 6.40 -3.08 34.46
CA ALA A 234 6.37 -4.48 34.89
C ALA A 234 7.43 -4.81 35.98
N GLY A 235 8.16 -3.81 36.47
CA GLY A 235 9.19 -3.99 37.51
C GLY A 235 10.32 -4.93 37.09
N VAL A 236 10.70 -4.94 35.81
CA VAL A 236 11.77 -5.82 35.29
C VAL A 236 13.09 -5.07 35.29
N LYS A 237 14.09 -5.56 36.04
CA LYS A 237 15.46 -5.02 36.01
C LYS A 237 16.34 -5.80 35.04
N ALA A 238 17.48 -5.22 34.64
CA ALA A 238 18.41 -5.85 33.70
C ALA A 238 18.92 -7.21 34.19
N GLU A 239 19.22 -7.34 35.48
CA GLU A 239 19.68 -8.57 36.13
C GLU A 239 18.62 -9.69 36.10
N ASP A 240 17.34 -9.35 36.11
CA ASP A 240 16.25 -10.33 36.16
C ASP A 240 15.93 -10.95 34.81
N ILE A 241 16.40 -10.35 33.70
CA ILE A 241 15.96 -10.71 32.33
C ILE A 241 16.30 -12.17 32.01
N GLU A 242 17.53 -12.58 32.30
CA GLU A 242 18.01 -13.94 32.03
C GLU A 242 17.22 -14.98 32.84
N GLY A 243 17.05 -14.76 34.14
CA GLY A 243 16.27 -15.63 35.01
C GLY A 243 14.79 -15.72 34.59
N ARG A 244 14.18 -14.62 34.14
CA ARG A 244 12.79 -14.62 33.64
C ARG A 244 12.63 -15.40 32.34
N TRP A 245 13.57 -15.29 31.40
CA TRP A 245 13.54 -16.11 30.18
C TRP A 245 13.75 -17.59 30.46
N GLY A 246 14.67 -17.95 31.37
CA GLY A 246 14.84 -19.34 31.83
C GLY A 246 13.55 -19.93 32.40
N LYS A 247 12.86 -19.20 33.28
CA LYS A 247 11.53 -19.58 33.80
C LYS A 247 10.50 -19.73 32.67
N THR A 248 10.52 -18.85 31.69
CA THR A 248 9.62 -18.90 30.52
C THR A 248 9.83 -20.17 29.70
N PHE A 249 11.09 -20.55 29.44
CA PHE A 249 11.40 -21.77 28.69
C PHE A 249 10.97 -23.03 29.44
N ALA A 250 11.20 -23.08 30.76
CA ALA A 250 10.72 -24.17 31.61
C ALA A 250 9.19 -24.27 31.62
N ALA A 251 8.48 -23.14 31.75
CA ALA A 251 7.02 -23.10 31.73
C ALA A 251 6.43 -23.56 30.37
N ILE A 252 7.09 -23.24 29.26
CA ILE A 252 6.70 -23.73 27.92
C ILE A 252 6.82 -25.25 27.83
N ARG A 253 7.90 -25.84 28.38
CA ARG A 253 8.08 -27.29 28.40
C ARG A 253 7.05 -27.99 29.28
N ALA A 254 6.71 -27.39 30.42
CA ALA A 254 5.72 -27.93 31.35
C ALA A 254 4.29 -27.93 30.77
N ASN A 255 3.88 -26.86 30.08
CA ASN A 255 2.54 -26.80 29.49
C ASN A 255 2.53 -26.11 28.11
N PRO A 256 2.78 -26.85 27.02
CA PRO A 256 2.77 -26.27 25.69
C PRO A 256 1.36 -26.02 25.13
N ALA A 257 0.28 -26.41 25.83
CA ALA A 257 -1.06 -26.44 25.23
C ALA A 257 -1.57 -25.04 24.79
N ALA A 258 -2.17 -25.00 23.60
CA ALA A 258 -2.81 -23.80 23.07
C ALA A 258 -4.16 -23.57 23.77
N VAL A 259 -4.32 -22.39 24.38
CA VAL A 259 -5.60 -21.97 24.97
C VAL A 259 -6.38 -21.16 23.95
N LYS A 260 -7.62 -21.56 23.68
CA LYS A 260 -8.51 -20.83 22.78
C LYS A 260 -9.01 -19.57 23.47
N SER A 261 -9.10 -18.47 22.71
CA SER A 261 -9.73 -17.24 23.18
C SER A 261 -11.20 -17.48 23.53
N THR A 262 -11.63 -17.00 24.69
CA THR A 262 -13.03 -17.01 25.13
C THR A 262 -13.83 -15.84 24.58
N LYS A 263 -13.19 -14.87 23.92
CA LYS A 263 -13.87 -13.69 23.37
C LYS A 263 -14.81 -14.11 22.24
N GLY A 264 -16.10 -13.88 22.46
CA GLY A 264 -17.15 -14.04 21.45
C GLY A 264 -17.04 -13.04 20.31
N LYS A 265 -17.84 -13.24 19.26
CA LYS A 265 -17.98 -12.25 18.19
C LYS A 265 -18.51 -10.94 18.82
N PRO A 266 -17.91 -9.77 18.50
CA PRO A 266 -18.45 -8.51 18.98
C PRO A 266 -19.89 -8.34 18.48
N ALA A 267 -20.80 -7.92 19.36
CA ALA A 267 -22.21 -7.71 19.04
C ALA A 267 -22.38 -6.63 17.97
N ASP A 268 -21.60 -5.54 18.07
CA ASP A 268 -21.71 -4.40 17.18
C ASP A 268 -20.50 -4.25 16.27
N ILE A 269 -20.75 -4.18 14.96
CA ILE A 269 -19.72 -3.88 13.96
C ILE A 269 -19.51 -2.36 13.94
N LYS A 270 -18.50 -1.87 14.67
CA LYS A 270 -18.16 -0.43 14.79
C LYS A 270 -17.96 0.31 13.44
N HIS A 271 -17.55 -0.40 12.40
CA HIS A 271 -17.35 0.16 11.06
C HIS A 271 -18.01 -0.74 10.02
N ALA A 272 -19.26 -0.44 9.67
CA ALA A 272 -19.93 -1.10 8.56
C ALA A 272 -19.19 -0.80 7.25
N LYS A 273 -18.92 -1.84 6.46
CA LYS A 273 -18.35 -1.66 5.12
C LYS A 273 -19.39 -0.92 4.26
N GLN A 274 -18.94 0.08 3.51
CA GLN A 274 -19.79 0.72 2.51
C GLN A 274 -20.32 -0.35 1.55
N VAL A 275 -21.64 -0.47 1.51
CA VAL A 275 -22.32 -1.38 0.58
C VAL A 275 -22.13 -0.83 -0.83
N ARG A 276 -21.80 -1.72 -1.78
CA ARG A 276 -21.64 -1.31 -3.18
C ARG A 276 -22.99 -0.81 -3.70
N LEU A 277 -22.99 0.37 -4.33
CA LEU A 277 -24.18 0.92 -4.97
C LEU A 277 -24.75 -0.08 -5.99
N THR A 278 -26.05 -0.27 -5.92
CA THR A 278 -26.77 -1.07 -6.90
C THR A 278 -26.70 -0.41 -8.28
N TYR A 279 -27.09 -1.14 -9.32
CA TYR A 279 -27.15 -0.57 -10.66
C TYR A 279 -28.18 0.57 -10.76
N ALA A 280 -29.34 0.41 -10.14
CA ALA A 280 -30.40 1.43 -10.08
C ALA A 280 -29.90 2.71 -9.39
N GLN A 281 -29.31 2.59 -8.20
CA GLN A 281 -28.73 3.73 -7.47
C GLN A 281 -27.63 4.44 -8.28
N ARG A 282 -26.82 3.69 -9.03
CA ARG A 282 -25.81 4.29 -9.93
C ARG A 282 -26.46 5.05 -11.08
N LYS A 283 -27.53 4.52 -11.68
CA LYS A 283 -28.27 5.16 -12.77
C LYS A 283 -28.95 6.44 -12.28
N GLU A 284 -29.62 6.40 -11.14
CA GLU A 284 -30.23 7.56 -10.48
C GLU A 284 -29.20 8.62 -10.17
N ARG A 285 -28.05 8.23 -9.60
CA ARG A 285 -26.96 9.17 -9.33
C ARG A 285 -26.43 9.86 -10.58
N VAL A 286 -26.33 9.12 -11.70
CA VAL A 286 -25.93 9.71 -12.99
C VAL A 286 -27.01 10.65 -13.51
N ALA A 287 -28.29 10.26 -13.44
CA ALA A 287 -29.40 11.09 -13.88
C ALA A 287 -29.50 12.38 -13.07
N ALA A 288 -29.43 12.30 -11.73
CA ALA A 288 -29.42 13.44 -10.83
C ALA A 288 -28.25 14.39 -11.13
N LYS A 289 -27.04 13.85 -11.35
CA LYS A 289 -25.86 14.67 -11.69
C LYS A 289 -25.98 15.34 -13.06
N LEU A 290 -26.58 14.67 -14.04
CA LEU A 290 -26.86 15.28 -15.35
C LEU A 290 -27.92 16.37 -15.25
N ALA A 291 -28.96 16.17 -14.43
CA ALA A 291 -29.99 17.18 -14.17
C ALA A 291 -29.39 18.41 -13.50
N GLU A 292 -28.56 18.23 -12.47
CA GLU A 292 -27.84 19.31 -11.79
C GLU A 292 -26.96 20.12 -12.75
N ILE A 293 -26.18 19.45 -13.61
CA ILE A 293 -25.34 20.13 -14.61
C ILE A 293 -26.19 20.90 -15.62
N LYS A 294 -27.33 20.35 -16.03
CA LYS A 294 -28.25 21.03 -16.95
C LYS A 294 -28.88 22.25 -16.27
N ALA A 295 -29.28 22.16 -15.00
CA ALA A 295 -29.84 23.25 -14.23
C ALA A 295 -28.84 24.41 -14.04
N LYS A 296 -27.59 24.11 -13.67
CA LYS A 296 -26.52 25.13 -13.61
C LYS A 296 -26.30 25.82 -14.95
N ARG A 297 -26.39 25.05 -16.04
CA ARG A 297 -26.27 25.61 -17.39
C ARG A 297 -27.47 26.48 -17.79
N SER A 298 -28.69 26.19 -17.32
CA SER A 298 -29.84 27.07 -17.56
C SER A 298 -29.75 28.35 -16.74
N GLU A 299 -29.36 28.27 -15.46
CA GLU A 299 -29.13 29.45 -14.61
C GLU A 299 -28.07 30.39 -15.22
N GLU A 300 -27.01 29.84 -15.84
CA GLU A 300 -26.04 30.65 -16.59
C GLU A 300 -26.60 31.30 -17.87
N ARG A 301 -27.65 30.73 -18.48
CA ARG A 301 -28.29 31.29 -19.70
C ARG A 301 -29.30 32.39 -19.38
N ASP A 302 -29.84 32.42 -18.17
CA ASP A 302 -30.80 33.44 -17.73
C ASP A 302 -30.09 34.73 -17.27
N LYS A 303 -28.75 34.72 -17.20
CA LYS A 303 -27.94 35.93 -17.05
C LYS A 303 -28.04 36.81 -18.30
N PRO A 304 -27.92 38.14 -18.17
CA PRO A 304 -28.01 39.06 -19.31
C PRO A 304 -27.01 38.69 -20.41
N LEU A 305 -27.45 38.82 -21.66
CA LEU A 305 -26.67 38.43 -22.82
C LEU A 305 -25.38 39.28 -22.91
N PRO A 306 -24.21 38.66 -23.09
CA PRO A 306 -22.96 39.41 -23.21
C PRO A 306 -22.92 40.17 -24.54
N LEU A 307 -22.43 41.41 -24.48
CA LEU A 307 -22.24 42.30 -25.64
C LEU A 307 -21.36 41.66 -26.72
N ALA A 308 -20.28 40.96 -26.32
CA ALA A 308 -19.38 40.23 -27.22
C ALA A 308 -18.92 38.90 -26.63
N LEU A 309 -18.76 37.88 -27.48
CA LEU A 309 -18.27 36.54 -27.13
C LEU A 309 -16.94 36.25 -27.82
N TYR A 310 -15.86 36.17 -27.04
CA TYR A 310 -14.53 35.83 -27.54
C TYR A 310 -14.24 34.34 -27.33
N VAL A 311 -14.00 33.62 -28.43
CA VAL A 311 -13.80 32.16 -28.41
C VAL A 311 -12.38 31.80 -28.84
N PHE A 312 -11.56 31.38 -27.88
CA PHE A 312 -10.22 30.87 -28.13
C PHE A 312 -10.21 29.33 -28.11
N SER A 313 -10.35 28.72 -29.29
CA SER A 313 -10.26 27.27 -29.43
C SER A 313 -9.34 26.88 -30.59
N LYS A 314 -8.57 25.81 -30.41
CA LYS A 314 -7.77 25.22 -31.51
C LYS A 314 -8.64 24.41 -32.48
N SER A 315 -9.80 23.91 -32.05
CA SER A 315 -10.74 23.12 -32.86
C SER A 315 -11.84 24.00 -33.45
N SER A 316 -11.89 24.10 -34.79
CA SER A 316 -12.91 24.89 -35.50
C SER A 316 -14.33 24.41 -35.19
N ALA A 317 -14.55 23.09 -35.16
CA ALA A 317 -15.86 22.51 -34.84
C ALA A 317 -16.34 22.87 -33.42
N THR A 318 -15.41 22.99 -32.46
CA THR A 318 -15.75 23.40 -31.09
C THR A 318 -16.09 24.89 -31.04
N ALA A 319 -15.34 25.72 -31.77
CA ALA A 319 -15.59 27.15 -31.86
C ALA A 319 -16.94 27.45 -32.52
N GLU A 320 -17.24 26.82 -33.65
CA GLU A 320 -18.52 26.95 -34.35
C GLU A 320 -19.69 26.49 -33.48
N ARG A 321 -19.51 25.39 -32.76
CA ARG A 321 -20.54 24.91 -31.82
C ARG A 321 -20.81 25.93 -30.71
N VAL A 322 -19.80 26.63 -30.20
CA VAL A 322 -19.97 27.67 -29.18
C VAL A 322 -20.64 28.92 -29.77
N ILE A 323 -20.19 29.37 -30.94
CA ILE A 323 -20.74 30.55 -31.61
C ILE A 323 -22.22 30.36 -31.98
N ASN A 324 -22.58 29.17 -32.48
CA ASN A 324 -23.94 28.85 -32.94
C ASN A 324 -24.90 28.52 -31.78
N LYS A 325 -24.40 27.99 -30.66
CA LYS A 325 -25.25 27.58 -29.52
C LYS A 325 -25.38 28.66 -28.43
N THR A 326 -24.62 29.75 -28.51
CA THR A 326 -24.64 30.86 -27.54
C THR A 326 -25.13 32.15 -28.21
N ARG A 327 -26.12 32.81 -27.59
CA ARG A 327 -26.60 34.13 -28.02
C ARG A 327 -25.67 35.21 -27.46
N SER A 328 -25.18 36.13 -28.29
CA SER A 328 -24.31 37.26 -27.92
C SER A 328 -24.41 38.34 -29.00
N GLY A 329 -24.14 39.60 -28.66
CA GLY A 329 -24.22 40.73 -29.61
C GLY A 329 -23.22 40.60 -30.76
N ALA A 330 -21.99 40.19 -30.47
CA ALA A 330 -20.97 39.81 -31.45
C ALA A 330 -20.26 38.51 -31.04
N ALA A 331 -19.58 37.83 -31.97
CA ALA A 331 -18.64 36.78 -31.61
C ALA A 331 -17.37 36.82 -32.46
N VAL A 332 -16.22 36.69 -31.81
CA VAL A 332 -14.92 36.64 -32.49
C VAL A 332 -14.17 35.39 -32.10
N HIS A 333 -13.66 34.68 -33.10
CA HIS A 333 -12.85 33.49 -32.92
C HIS A 333 -11.37 33.82 -33.10
N LYS A 334 -10.55 33.49 -32.08
CA LYS A 334 -9.09 33.67 -32.04
C LYS A 334 -8.59 35.13 -32.07
N ASP A 335 -9.47 36.11 -31.90
CA ASP A 335 -9.11 37.52 -31.86
C ASP A 335 -10.07 38.29 -30.94
N VAL A 336 -9.75 39.55 -30.65
CA VAL A 336 -10.47 40.44 -29.73
C VAL A 336 -10.67 41.81 -30.39
N ILE A 337 -11.84 42.44 -30.22
CA ILE A 337 -12.17 43.83 -30.65
C ILE A 337 -12.17 44.09 -32.17
N VAL A 338 -11.75 43.14 -33.02
CA VAL A 338 -11.68 43.33 -34.50
C VAL A 338 -13.05 43.61 -35.16
N GLN A 339 -14.15 43.30 -34.49
CA GLN A 339 -15.51 43.58 -35.00
C GLN A 339 -15.84 45.06 -35.18
N PHE A 340 -15.10 45.96 -34.52
CA PHE A 340 -15.32 47.41 -34.62
C PHE A 340 -14.55 48.07 -35.79
N LEU A 341 -13.65 47.33 -36.46
CA LEU A 341 -12.79 47.87 -37.53
C LEU A 341 -13.42 47.83 -38.92
N ASN A 342 -14.61 47.24 -39.10
CA ASN A 342 -15.27 47.13 -40.41
C ASN A 342 -16.47 48.08 -40.52
N PRO A 343 -16.36 49.21 -41.26
CA PRO A 343 -17.43 50.20 -41.41
C PRO A 343 -18.64 49.71 -42.22
N LYS A 344 -18.60 48.50 -42.81
CA LYS A 344 -19.73 47.90 -43.56
C LYS A 344 -20.64 47.00 -42.72
N LEU A 345 -20.49 46.99 -41.39
CA LEU A 345 -21.34 46.20 -40.49
C LEU A 345 -22.45 47.10 -39.89
N PRO A 346 -23.71 46.64 -39.83
CA PRO A 346 -24.84 47.49 -39.46
C PRO A 346 -24.85 47.85 -37.96
N PHE A 347 -25.21 49.11 -37.68
CA PHE A 347 -25.55 49.67 -36.36
C PHE A 347 -26.93 50.35 -36.43
N GLY A 348 -27.68 50.35 -35.33
CA GLY A 348 -29.14 50.62 -35.25
C GLY A 348 -29.62 52.06 -35.49
N GLY A 349 -30.95 52.21 -35.61
CA GLY A 349 -31.67 53.36 -36.20
C GLY A 349 -31.72 54.68 -35.41
N VAL A 350 -32.34 55.70 -36.03
CA VAL A 350 -32.27 57.11 -35.61
C VAL A 350 -33.58 57.58 -34.96
N GLY A 351 -33.55 57.74 -33.63
CA GLY A 351 -34.41 58.65 -32.87
C GLY A 351 -35.93 58.46 -33.00
N GLU A 352 -36.66 59.58 -32.92
CA GLU A 352 -38.12 59.63 -32.77
C GLU A 352 -38.92 59.21 -34.01
N SER A 353 -38.26 58.89 -35.13
CA SER A 353 -38.89 58.52 -36.41
C SER A 353 -39.37 57.06 -36.48
N GLY A 354 -39.19 56.28 -35.41
CA GLY A 354 -39.66 54.90 -35.28
C GLY A 354 -38.58 53.83 -35.52
N LEU A 355 -38.75 52.68 -34.85
CA LEU A 355 -37.91 51.48 -35.00
C LEU A 355 -38.46 50.57 -36.10
N GLY A 356 -37.75 50.50 -37.23
CA GLY A 356 -37.95 49.45 -38.23
C GLY A 356 -38.70 49.84 -39.49
N ALA A 357 -38.65 48.97 -40.50
CA ALA A 357 -39.36 49.12 -41.77
C ALA A 357 -40.35 47.95 -41.98
N TYR A 358 -41.60 48.26 -42.35
CA TYR A 358 -42.69 47.30 -42.48
C TYR A 358 -43.04 47.03 -43.96
N HIS A 359 -42.56 45.92 -44.50
CA HIS A 359 -43.06 45.13 -45.65
C HIS A 359 -41.94 44.21 -46.16
N GLY A 360 -42.33 43.01 -46.62
CA GLY A 360 -41.43 42.06 -47.28
C GLY A 360 -40.09 41.83 -46.54
N ARG A 361 -39.00 41.86 -47.31
CA ARG A 361 -37.62 41.62 -46.84
C ARG A 361 -37.15 42.62 -45.78
N GLN A 362 -37.63 43.86 -45.79
CA GLN A 362 -37.23 44.88 -44.82
C GLN A 362 -37.76 44.57 -43.42
N THR A 363 -38.96 44.01 -43.30
CA THR A 363 -39.51 43.49 -42.03
C THR A 363 -38.62 42.37 -41.48
N PHE A 364 -38.22 41.44 -42.34
CA PHE A 364 -37.36 40.32 -41.95
C PHE A 364 -36.00 40.80 -41.45
N GLU A 365 -35.35 41.72 -42.16
CA GLU A 365 -34.05 42.26 -41.74
C GLU A 365 -34.15 43.12 -40.46
N THR A 366 -35.30 43.76 -40.21
CA THR A 366 -35.58 44.55 -39.00
C THR A 366 -35.71 43.69 -37.74
N PHE A 367 -36.37 42.53 -37.83
CA PHE A 367 -36.58 41.63 -36.68
C PHE A 367 -35.50 40.55 -36.51
N VAL A 368 -34.55 40.45 -37.43
CA VAL A 368 -33.43 39.51 -37.38
C VAL A 368 -32.18 40.20 -36.82
N HIS A 369 -31.78 39.86 -35.59
CA HIS A 369 -30.49 40.29 -35.06
C HIS A 369 -29.34 39.59 -35.80
N ARG A 370 -28.67 40.32 -36.70
CA ARG A 370 -27.50 39.83 -37.44
C ARG A 370 -26.29 39.84 -36.51
N LYS A 371 -25.95 38.68 -35.93
CA LYS A 371 -24.76 38.50 -35.12
C LYS A 371 -23.50 38.52 -36.01
N PRO A 372 -22.63 39.56 -35.94
CA PRO A 372 -21.36 39.54 -36.64
C PRO A 372 -20.47 38.46 -36.03
N VAL A 373 -20.02 37.54 -36.89
CA VAL A 373 -19.07 36.48 -36.53
C VAL A 373 -17.80 36.71 -37.33
N ILE A 374 -16.71 37.05 -36.63
CA ILE A 374 -15.40 37.19 -37.25
C ILE A 374 -14.56 35.98 -36.90
N LYS A 375 -14.11 35.26 -37.94
CA LYS A 375 -13.12 34.19 -37.80
C LYS A 375 -11.80 34.71 -38.30
N SER A 376 -10.86 34.95 -37.40
CA SER A 376 -9.50 35.29 -37.80
C SER A 376 -8.76 34.01 -38.19
N THR A 377 -8.32 33.93 -39.45
CA THR A 377 -7.41 32.89 -39.94
C THR A 377 -5.98 33.27 -39.56
N LYS A 378 -5.07 32.29 -39.44
CA LYS A 378 -3.64 32.50 -39.13
C LYS A 378 -2.92 33.55 -40.00
N TYR A 379 -3.52 33.96 -41.12
CA TYR A 379 -3.01 34.90 -42.12
C TYR A 379 -3.77 36.24 -42.17
N ASN A 380 -4.79 36.44 -41.33
CA ASN A 380 -5.61 37.67 -41.28
C ASN A 380 -5.40 38.46 -39.98
N SER A 381 -4.28 38.24 -39.28
CA SER A 381 -3.68 39.33 -38.51
C SER A 381 -3.25 40.38 -39.53
N LEU A 382 -4.17 41.28 -39.91
CA LEU A 382 -3.77 42.63 -40.21
C LEU A 382 -2.94 43.05 -39.00
N ASP A 383 -1.64 42.93 -39.16
CA ASP A 383 -0.61 43.32 -38.24
C ASP A 383 -0.65 44.85 -38.26
N ILE A 384 -1.73 45.38 -37.69
CA ILE A 384 -1.92 46.80 -37.50
C ILE A 384 -0.78 47.15 -36.55
N LYS A 385 0.31 47.72 -37.09
CA LYS A 385 1.46 48.25 -36.32
C LYS A 385 1.05 49.24 -35.22
N LEU A 386 -0.21 49.68 -35.21
CA LEU A 386 -0.87 50.45 -34.14
C LEU A 386 -1.22 49.62 -32.89
N ARG A 387 -1.34 48.29 -32.98
CA ARG A 387 -1.87 47.39 -31.93
C ARG A 387 -0.78 46.61 -31.20
N CYS A 388 0.36 46.34 -31.84
CA CYS A 388 1.47 45.57 -31.28
C CYS A 388 2.73 46.47 -31.16
N PRO A 389 3.46 46.43 -30.03
CA PRO A 389 4.70 47.21 -29.86
C PRO A 389 5.79 46.80 -30.88
N PRO A 390 6.72 47.70 -31.24
CA PRO A 390 6.90 49.06 -30.71
C PRO A 390 5.95 50.08 -31.35
N TYR A 391 5.33 50.89 -30.49
CA TYR A 391 4.41 51.97 -30.84
C TYR A 391 5.19 53.19 -31.35
N ASN A 392 4.69 53.86 -32.39
CA ASN A 392 5.16 55.16 -32.87
C ASN A 392 4.26 56.30 -32.35
N ASP A 393 4.69 57.56 -32.41
CA ASP A 393 3.99 58.72 -31.81
C ASP A 393 2.49 58.82 -32.17
N LYS A 394 2.11 58.36 -33.38
CA LYS A 394 0.71 58.30 -33.84
C LYS A 394 -0.12 57.18 -33.19
N SER A 395 0.52 56.12 -32.71
CA SER A 395 -0.13 55.02 -32.00
C SER A 395 -0.27 55.27 -30.50
N GLU A 396 0.61 56.08 -29.90
CA GLU A 396 0.47 56.52 -28.50
C GLU A 396 -0.70 57.49 -28.29
N SER A 397 -0.95 58.40 -29.23
CA SER A 397 -2.13 59.29 -29.17
C SER A 397 -3.46 58.55 -29.30
N PHE A 398 -3.47 57.43 -30.03
CA PHE A 398 -4.65 56.58 -30.20
C PHE A 398 -4.93 55.70 -28.97
N THR A 399 -3.89 55.19 -28.29
CA THR A 399 -4.04 54.36 -27.08
C THR A 399 -4.32 55.18 -25.82
N SER A 400 -3.92 56.45 -25.78
CA SER A 400 -4.20 57.37 -24.66
C SER A 400 -5.59 58.00 -24.67
N SER A 401 -6.33 57.88 -25.79
CA SER A 401 -7.67 58.45 -25.97
C SER A 401 -8.81 57.43 -25.80
N ILE A 402 -8.49 56.20 -25.35
CA ILE A 402 -9.44 55.14 -24.97
C ILE A 402 -9.37 55.00 -23.45
#